data_AF-A0A8C1MQT6-F1
#
_entry.id   AF-A0A8C1MQT6-F1
#
_cell.length_a   1.000
_cell.length_b   1.000
_cell.length_c   1.000
_cell.angle_alpha   90.00
_cell.angle_beta   90.00
_cell.angle_gamma   90.00
#
_symmetry.space_group_name_H-M   'P 1'
#
loop_
_entity.id
_entity.type
_entity.pdbx_description
1 polymer ?
#
loop_
_entity_poly.entity_id
_entity_poly.type
_entity_poly.pdbx_seq_one_letter_code
_entity_poly.pdbx_strand_id
1 'polypeptide(L)'
;MVMSVRMAPPLPLIFLLVIHGVSSADWGVSYGHSHICALKDSSVIMSCNYTYPTEYQIRKVFWTRNPVKVGEEYPDLSEDPEYSQRLQYLGDKQKNCTIRLSHVTQKDSHEYYFSVIADKPDLSSLIKYFTTAEDNVKWIGAPGVSLTVTDLQVESPERVTEGDSVRLTCKSSCALTDRATFIWYRNSQPLTERSDRNNQLLLQSVRREDAGRYSCALQEHTYISPAVQLSVTCEYGFSHFFFLSFFLSFFLSFFLSFNL
;
A
#
# COMPACT_ATOMS: atom_id res chain seq x y z
N MET A 1 3.75 -30.40 -94.59
CA MET A 1 4.13 -30.37 -93.16
C MET A 1 3.91 -28.94 -92.68
N VAL A 2 2.76 -28.65 -92.07
CA VAL A 2 2.40 -27.29 -91.64
C VAL A 2 2.29 -27.32 -90.12
N MET A 3 3.20 -26.62 -89.45
CA MET A 3 3.35 -26.64 -88.00
C MET A 3 2.22 -25.84 -87.34
N SER A 4 1.49 -26.48 -86.43
CA SER A 4 0.45 -25.87 -85.61
C SER A 4 1.08 -25.12 -84.44
N VAL A 5 0.95 -23.80 -84.40
CA VAL A 5 1.43 -22.97 -83.28
C VAL A 5 0.29 -22.78 -82.29
N ARG A 6 0.40 -23.37 -81.10
CA ARG A 6 -0.55 -23.15 -79.98
C ARG A 6 -0.19 -21.85 -79.26
N MET A 7 -1.12 -20.89 -79.19
CA MET A 7 -0.99 -19.71 -78.33
C MET A 7 -1.45 -20.06 -76.92
N ALA A 8 -0.61 -19.78 -75.92
CA ALA A 8 -0.97 -19.90 -74.50
C ALA A 8 -1.80 -18.69 -74.04
N PRO A 9 -2.79 -18.86 -73.15
CA PRO A 9 -3.63 -17.76 -72.68
C PRO A 9 -2.86 -16.85 -71.70
N PRO A 10 -3.13 -15.53 -71.67
CA PRO A 10 -2.47 -14.62 -70.74
C PRO A 10 -3.01 -14.84 -69.32
N LEU A 11 -2.10 -15.07 -68.38
CA LEU A 11 -2.41 -15.16 -66.94
C LEU A 11 -2.76 -13.76 -66.40
N PRO A 12 -3.83 -13.61 -65.60
CA PRO A 12 -4.18 -12.32 -65.01
C PRO A 12 -3.18 -11.97 -63.92
N LEU A 13 -2.52 -10.81 -64.05
CA LEU A 13 -1.71 -10.20 -63.00
C LEU A 13 -2.64 -9.71 -61.87
N ILE A 14 -2.79 -10.53 -60.83
CA ILE A 14 -3.45 -10.12 -59.59
C ILE A 14 -2.53 -9.13 -58.87
N PHE A 15 -2.84 -7.84 -58.98
CA PHE A 15 -2.20 -6.79 -58.19
C PHE A 15 -2.71 -6.91 -56.74
N LEU A 16 -1.93 -7.56 -55.88
CA LEU A 16 -2.16 -7.52 -54.43
C LEU A 16 -1.79 -6.11 -53.94
N LEU A 17 -2.80 -5.25 -53.77
CA LEU A 17 -2.64 -3.98 -53.06
C LEU A 17 -2.26 -4.29 -51.61
N VAL A 18 -0.97 -4.24 -51.30
CA VAL A 18 -0.46 -4.24 -49.93
C VAL A 18 -0.83 -2.88 -49.34
N ILE A 19 -2.05 -2.79 -48.80
CA ILE A 19 -2.42 -1.75 -47.85
C ILE A 19 -1.47 -1.90 -46.67
N HIS A 20 -0.46 -1.03 -46.61
CA HIS A 20 0.35 -0.87 -45.42
C HIS A 20 -0.61 -0.37 -44.35
N GLY A 21 -1.04 -1.28 -43.46
CA GLY A 21 -1.80 -0.90 -42.29
C GLY A 21 -0.99 0.12 -41.52
N VAL A 22 -1.43 1.38 -41.54
CA VAL A 22 -0.94 2.40 -40.63
C VAL A 22 -1.36 1.93 -39.25
N SER A 23 -0.43 1.36 -38.49
CA SER A 23 -0.66 1.01 -37.09
C SER A 23 -0.78 2.30 -36.29
N SER A 24 -2.00 2.81 -36.13
CA SER A 24 -2.30 3.87 -35.19
C SER A 24 -2.30 3.25 -33.79
N ALA A 25 -1.47 3.77 -32.88
CA ALA A 25 -1.40 3.27 -31.51
C ALA A 25 -2.75 3.49 -30.82
N ASP A 26 -3.40 2.43 -30.36
CA ASP A 26 -4.67 2.54 -29.64
C ASP A 26 -4.46 3.16 -28.24
N TRP A 27 -5.56 3.61 -27.64
CA TRP A 27 -5.56 4.06 -26.26
C TRP A 27 -5.15 2.93 -25.33
N GLY A 28 -4.16 3.19 -24.47
CA GLY A 28 -3.67 2.19 -23.54
C GLY A 28 -2.89 2.80 -22.40
N VAL A 29 -2.93 2.15 -21.24
CA VAL A 29 -2.07 2.48 -20.11
C VAL A 29 -1.46 1.19 -19.57
N SER A 30 -0.19 1.28 -19.20
CA SER A 30 0.54 0.23 -18.51
C SER A 30 0.93 0.76 -17.14
N TYR A 31 0.35 0.17 -16.10
CA TYR A 31 0.70 0.46 -14.71
C TYR A 31 1.84 -0.48 -14.27
N GLY A 32 2.81 0.04 -13.53
CA GLY A 32 3.91 -0.77 -13.02
C GLY A 32 3.45 -1.81 -12.00
N HIS A 33 2.38 -1.51 -11.25
CA HIS A 33 1.77 -2.39 -10.26
C HIS A 33 0.26 -2.26 -10.30
N SER A 34 -0.47 -3.37 -10.21
CA SER A 34 -1.93 -3.39 -10.07
C SER A 34 -2.40 -3.18 -8.62
N HIS A 35 -1.58 -3.60 -7.66
CA HIS A 35 -1.81 -3.40 -6.23
C HIS A 35 -0.53 -2.90 -5.56
N ILE A 36 -0.67 -1.90 -4.70
CA ILE A 36 0.42 -1.36 -3.89
C ILE A 36 -0.04 -1.39 -2.44
N CYS A 37 0.78 -2.00 -1.58
CA CYS A 37 0.58 -1.98 -0.14
C CYS A 37 1.63 -1.07 0.51
N ALA A 38 1.18 -0.08 1.27
CA ALA A 38 2.05 0.93 1.85
C ALA A 38 1.81 1.11 3.35
N LEU A 39 2.87 1.47 4.07
CA LEU A 39 2.77 1.86 5.46
C LEU A 39 2.24 3.28 5.58
N LYS A 40 1.47 3.53 6.63
CA LYS A 40 1.05 4.87 7.01
C LYS A 40 2.26 5.81 7.15
N ASP A 41 2.07 7.03 6.69
CA ASP A 41 3.06 8.12 6.67
C ASP A 41 4.26 7.89 5.72
N SER A 42 4.22 6.83 4.90
CA SER A 42 5.21 6.59 3.85
C SER A 42 4.88 7.34 2.55
N SER A 43 5.75 7.21 1.54
CA SER A 43 5.48 7.69 0.17
C SER A 43 5.29 6.51 -0.77
N VAL A 44 4.30 6.60 -1.65
CA VAL A 44 4.03 5.61 -2.70
C VAL A 44 4.29 6.20 -4.07
N ILE A 45 4.79 5.38 -5.00
CA ILE A 45 4.98 5.75 -6.39
C ILE A 45 4.06 4.88 -7.23
N MET A 46 3.10 5.51 -7.90
CA MET A 46 2.23 4.86 -8.88
C MET A 46 2.80 5.12 -10.27
N SER A 47 3.66 4.21 -10.72
CA SER A 47 4.30 4.31 -12.03
C SER A 47 3.37 3.87 -13.15
N CYS A 48 3.38 4.62 -14.25
CA CYS A 48 2.66 4.21 -15.45
C CYS A 48 3.22 4.87 -16.71
N ASN A 49 2.99 4.21 -17.84
CA ASN A 49 3.17 4.75 -19.18
C ASN A 49 1.87 4.60 -19.98
N TYR A 50 1.57 5.54 -20.86
CA TYR A 50 0.35 5.50 -21.67
C TYR A 50 0.60 5.79 -23.14
N THR A 51 -0.28 5.24 -23.98
CA THR A 51 -0.32 5.42 -25.44
C THR A 51 -1.66 6.00 -25.84
N TYR A 52 -1.65 6.74 -26.94
CA TYR A 52 -2.85 7.33 -27.52
C TYR A 52 -2.62 7.52 -29.03
N PRO A 53 -3.69 7.52 -29.85
CA PRO A 53 -3.59 7.68 -31.29
C PRO A 53 -3.10 9.09 -31.66
N THR A 54 -2.27 9.20 -32.70
CA THR A 54 -1.62 10.48 -33.08
C THR A 54 -2.58 11.55 -33.56
N GLU A 55 -3.80 11.18 -33.94
CA GLU A 55 -4.88 12.08 -34.31
C GLU A 55 -5.46 12.88 -33.13
N TYR A 56 -5.12 12.54 -31.88
CA TYR A 56 -5.60 13.26 -30.70
C TYR A 56 -4.59 14.27 -30.17
N GLN A 57 -5.10 15.42 -29.72
CA GLN A 57 -4.32 16.42 -29.00
C GLN A 57 -4.64 16.36 -27.50
N ILE A 58 -3.65 15.99 -26.69
CA ILE A 58 -3.79 15.90 -25.24
C ILE A 58 -3.95 17.31 -24.66
N ARG A 59 -5.07 17.55 -23.97
CA ARG A 59 -5.32 18.81 -23.24
C ARG A 59 -4.85 18.72 -21.80
N LYS A 60 -5.27 17.65 -21.12
CA LYS A 60 -5.02 17.46 -19.70
C LYS A 60 -4.85 15.98 -19.40
N VAL A 61 -3.89 15.68 -18.56
CA VAL A 61 -3.73 14.36 -17.95
C VAL A 61 -3.78 14.53 -16.45
N PHE A 62 -4.46 13.62 -15.78
CA PHE A 62 -4.65 13.69 -14.34
C PHE A 62 -4.83 12.30 -13.75
N TRP A 63 -4.74 12.20 -12.43
CA TRP A 63 -5.14 11.00 -11.70
C TRP A 63 -6.44 11.26 -10.97
N THR A 64 -7.32 10.25 -10.94
CA THR A 64 -8.58 10.27 -10.20
C THR A 64 -8.65 9.07 -9.27
N ARG A 65 -9.35 9.19 -8.14
CA ARG A 65 -9.78 8.05 -7.34
C ARG A 65 -11.14 7.54 -7.84
N ASN A 66 -11.41 6.24 -7.67
CA ASN A 66 -12.68 5.52 -7.78
C ASN A 66 -13.65 6.05 -8.86
N PRO A 67 -13.93 5.33 -9.95
CA PRO A 67 -14.80 5.85 -11.00
C PRO A 67 -16.21 6.07 -10.43
N VAL A 68 -16.57 7.33 -10.21
CA VAL A 68 -17.97 7.65 -9.90
C VAL A 68 -18.79 7.36 -11.16
N LYS A 69 -20.04 6.96 -10.92
CA LYS A 69 -21.02 6.41 -11.88
C LYS A 69 -20.90 7.00 -13.29
N VAL A 70 -21.20 6.17 -14.29
CA VAL A 70 -21.32 6.57 -15.70
C VAL A 70 -22.10 7.88 -15.81
N GLY A 71 -21.42 8.96 -16.23
CA GLY A 71 -22.01 10.29 -16.39
C GLY A 71 -21.49 11.38 -15.43
N GLU A 72 -20.73 11.04 -14.39
CA GLU A 72 -20.07 12.03 -13.51
C GLU A 72 -18.64 12.35 -13.97
N GLU A 73 -18.21 13.59 -13.74
CA GLU A 73 -16.86 14.05 -14.06
C GLU A 73 -15.83 13.45 -13.09
N TYR A 74 -14.71 12.98 -13.63
CA TYR A 74 -13.62 12.42 -12.82
C TYR A 74 -12.87 13.55 -12.10
N PRO A 75 -12.92 13.63 -10.75
CA PRO A 75 -12.23 14.68 -10.04
C PRO A 75 -10.72 14.51 -10.16
N ASP A 76 -10.03 15.58 -10.56
CA ASP A 76 -8.58 15.62 -10.58
C ASP A 76 -8.03 15.67 -9.15
N LEU A 77 -7.28 14.64 -8.76
CA LEU A 77 -6.66 14.57 -7.44
C LEU A 77 -5.73 15.74 -7.15
N SER A 78 -5.09 16.34 -8.17
CA SER A 78 -4.21 17.49 -7.94
C SER A 78 -4.96 18.76 -7.53
N GLU A 79 -6.26 18.84 -7.82
CA GLU A 79 -7.15 19.95 -7.45
C GLU A 79 -7.82 19.71 -6.08
N ASP A 80 -7.82 18.46 -5.60
CA ASP A 80 -8.37 18.12 -4.29
C ASP A 80 -7.43 18.66 -3.18
N PRO A 81 -7.91 19.53 -2.28
CA PRO A 81 -7.10 20.08 -1.19
C PRO A 81 -6.43 19.01 -0.31
N GLU A 82 -7.03 17.81 -0.18
CA GLU A 82 -6.48 16.70 0.62
C GLU A 82 -5.20 16.09 -0.01
N TYR A 83 -5.04 16.25 -1.33
CA TYR A 83 -3.95 15.64 -2.11
C TYR A 83 -2.99 16.67 -2.70
N SER A 84 -3.45 17.87 -3.04
CA SER A 84 -2.69 18.93 -3.73
C SER A 84 -1.29 19.19 -3.18
N GLN A 85 -1.11 19.12 -1.86
CA GLN A 85 0.18 19.36 -1.19
C GLN A 85 1.08 18.12 -1.10
N ARG A 86 0.53 16.91 -1.30
CA ARG A 86 1.22 15.63 -1.12
C ARG A 86 1.42 14.87 -2.42
N LEU A 87 0.74 15.27 -3.49
CA LEU A 87 0.79 14.68 -4.82
C LEU A 87 1.85 15.38 -5.67
N GLN A 88 2.78 14.59 -6.21
CA GLN A 88 3.85 15.08 -7.08
C GLN A 88 3.84 14.30 -8.40
N TYR A 89 3.81 15.01 -9.53
CA TYR A 89 4.05 14.41 -10.84
C TYR A 89 5.55 14.18 -11.05
N LEU A 90 5.92 12.93 -11.33
CA LEU A 90 7.29 12.54 -11.65
C LEU A 90 7.50 12.31 -13.16
N GLY A 91 6.43 11.98 -13.88
CA GLY A 91 6.45 11.78 -15.32
C GLY A 91 6.41 13.08 -16.14
N ASP A 92 6.57 12.94 -17.45
CA ASP A 92 6.59 14.03 -18.44
C ASP A 92 5.19 14.49 -18.89
N LYS A 93 4.13 13.81 -18.45
CA LYS A 93 2.72 14.05 -18.84
C LYS A 93 2.44 13.86 -20.34
N GLN A 94 3.36 13.25 -21.09
CA GLN A 94 3.22 12.98 -22.53
C GLN A 94 3.15 11.47 -22.83
N LYS A 95 4.01 10.69 -22.16
CA LYS A 95 4.02 9.22 -22.23
C LYS A 95 4.17 8.60 -20.85
N ASN A 96 4.87 9.29 -19.95
CA ASN A 96 5.06 8.85 -18.58
C ASN A 96 4.06 9.59 -17.67
N CYS A 97 3.18 8.81 -17.04
CA CYS A 97 2.12 9.29 -16.17
C CYS A 97 2.41 9.05 -14.67
N THR A 98 3.66 8.76 -14.31
CA THR A 98 4.06 8.41 -12.96
C THR A 98 3.85 9.55 -11.96
N ILE A 99 3.24 9.22 -10.82
CA ILE A 99 3.04 10.14 -9.68
C ILE A 99 3.63 9.56 -8.40
N ARG A 100 3.94 10.45 -7.46
CA ARG A 100 4.27 10.14 -6.08
C ARG A 100 3.21 10.75 -5.16
N LEU A 101 2.69 9.96 -4.24
CA LEU A 101 1.82 10.42 -3.17
C LEU A 101 2.54 10.23 -1.83
N SER A 102 2.76 11.31 -1.10
CA SER A 102 3.48 11.32 0.17
C SER A 102 2.54 11.33 1.38
N HIS A 103 3.07 10.92 2.54
CA HIS A 103 2.37 10.88 3.83
C HIS A 103 1.02 10.17 3.72
N VAL A 104 1.02 8.96 3.16
CA VAL A 104 -0.22 8.22 2.92
C VAL A 104 -0.90 7.81 4.23
N THR A 105 -2.23 7.86 4.25
CA THR A 105 -3.04 7.49 5.40
C THR A 105 -4.04 6.41 5.03
N GLN A 106 -4.71 5.82 6.02
CA GLN A 106 -5.72 4.79 5.75
C GLN A 106 -6.85 5.31 4.84
N LYS A 107 -7.16 6.61 4.89
CA LYS A 107 -8.13 7.27 4.00
C LYS A 107 -7.70 7.32 2.55
N ASP A 108 -6.41 7.22 2.26
CA ASP A 108 -5.90 7.18 0.89
C ASP A 108 -6.10 5.79 0.24
N SER A 109 -6.63 4.79 0.97
CA SER A 109 -6.84 3.43 0.44
C SER A 109 -8.01 3.37 -0.55
N HIS A 110 -7.69 3.44 -1.84
CA HIS A 110 -8.65 3.49 -2.94
C HIS A 110 -8.07 2.87 -4.21
N GLU A 111 -8.92 2.73 -5.23
CA GLU A 111 -8.48 2.50 -6.61
C GLU A 111 -8.21 3.83 -7.30
N TYR A 112 -7.03 3.94 -7.90
CA TYR A 112 -6.54 5.14 -8.59
C TYR A 112 -6.40 4.87 -10.08
N TYR A 113 -6.80 5.85 -10.89
CA TYR A 113 -6.83 5.72 -12.34
C TYR A 113 -6.16 6.92 -12.98
N PHE A 114 -5.33 6.64 -13.98
CA PHE A 114 -4.87 7.65 -14.90
C PHE A 114 -6.00 8.03 -15.86
N SER A 115 -6.20 9.33 -16.06
CA SER A 115 -7.24 9.87 -16.93
C SER A 115 -6.69 10.93 -17.87
N VAL A 116 -7.30 10.99 -19.06
CA VAL A 116 -6.91 11.88 -20.14
C VAL A 116 -8.12 12.62 -20.67
N ILE A 117 -7.97 13.92 -20.88
CA ILE A 117 -8.87 14.75 -21.68
C ILE A 117 -8.09 15.14 -22.94
N ALA A 118 -8.63 14.79 -24.10
CA ALA A 118 -8.03 15.07 -25.39
C ALA A 118 -9.05 15.56 -26.40
N ASP A 119 -8.59 16.32 -27.40
CA ASP A 119 -9.42 16.72 -28.53
C ASP A 119 -9.18 15.81 -29.73
N LYS A 120 -10.25 15.59 -30.51
CA LYS A 120 -10.13 15.04 -31.87
C LYS A 120 -10.45 16.12 -32.90
N PRO A 121 -9.43 16.78 -33.49
CA PRO A 121 -9.63 17.92 -34.38
C PRO A 121 -10.50 17.62 -35.62
N ASP A 122 -10.38 16.42 -36.20
CA ASP A 122 -11.13 16.04 -37.41
C ASP A 122 -12.62 15.78 -37.15
N LEU A 123 -12.99 15.35 -35.93
CA LEU A 123 -14.39 15.09 -35.56
C LEU A 123 -15.07 16.35 -35.01
N SER A 124 -14.33 17.16 -34.24
CA SER A 124 -14.81 18.44 -33.69
C SER A 124 -15.24 19.40 -34.80
N SER A 125 -14.55 19.43 -35.94
CA SER A 125 -14.90 20.35 -37.05
C SER A 125 -16.25 20.06 -37.71
N LEU A 126 -16.67 18.78 -37.79
CA LEU A 126 -17.98 18.39 -38.35
C LEU A 126 -19.10 18.48 -37.31
N ILE A 127 -18.84 18.10 -36.05
CA ILE A 127 -19.86 18.08 -34.98
C ILE A 127 -20.15 19.49 -34.45
N LYS A 128 -19.16 20.40 -34.42
CA LYS A 128 -19.32 21.80 -34.00
C LYS A 128 -20.29 22.60 -34.88
N TYR A 129 -20.51 22.18 -36.14
CA TYR A 129 -21.52 22.78 -37.01
C TYR A 129 -22.96 22.41 -36.58
N PHE A 130 -23.14 21.31 -35.85
CA PHE A 130 -24.46 20.77 -35.49
C PHE A 130 -24.76 20.76 -33.98
N THR A 131 -23.77 20.89 -33.09
CA THR A 131 -23.99 20.83 -31.63
C THR A 131 -23.08 21.78 -30.83
N THR A 132 -23.52 22.13 -29.62
CA THR A 132 -22.77 22.97 -28.65
C THR A 132 -22.10 22.16 -27.54
N ALA A 133 -21.92 20.85 -27.70
CA ALA A 133 -21.29 20.00 -26.69
C ALA A 133 -19.77 20.22 -26.63
N GLU A 134 -19.15 20.13 -25.45
CA GLU A 134 -17.68 20.10 -25.35
C GLU A 134 -17.16 18.84 -26.06
N ASP A 135 -16.45 19.01 -27.17
CA ASP A 135 -15.96 17.93 -28.05
C ASP A 135 -14.77 17.13 -27.47
N ASN A 136 -14.51 17.23 -26.17
CA ASN A 136 -13.35 16.58 -25.56
C ASN A 136 -13.64 15.10 -25.25
N VAL A 137 -12.75 14.23 -25.73
CA VAL A 137 -12.75 12.82 -25.35
C VAL A 137 -12.17 12.68 -23.95
N LYS A 138 -12.97 12.17 -23.03
CA LYS A 138 -12.55 11.76 -21.69
C LYS A 138 -12.27 10.26 -21.71
N TRP A 139 -11.04 9.88 -21.39
CA TRP A 139 -10.61 8.48 -21.34
C TRP A 139 -10.04 8.15 -19.97
N ILE A 140 -10.42 6.97 -19.44
CA ILE A 140 -9.92 6.44 -18.17
C ILE A 140 -9.12 5.16 -18.43
N GLY A 141 -7.92 5.11 -17.86
CA GLY A 141 -7.01 3.99 -18.03
C GLY A 141 -7.34 2.84 -17.08
N ALA A 142 -8.08 1.83 -17.55
CA ALA A 142 -8.25 0.57 -16.82
C ALA A 142 -6.95 -0.27 -16.84
N PRO A 143 -6.68 -1.14 -15.84
CA PRO A 143 -7.54 -1.48 -14.70
C PRO A 143 -7.43 -0.54 -13.50
N GLY A 144 -6.48 0.40 -13.51
CA GLY A 144 -6.16 1.24 -12.36
C GLY A 144 -5.16 0.58 -11.41
N VAL A 145 -4.88 1.26 -10.30
CA VAL A 145 -3.97 0.83 -9.23
C VAL A 145 -4.72 0.81 -7.91
N SER A 146 -4.79 -0.35 -7.26
CA SER A 146 -5.36 -0.48 -5.91
C SER A 146 -4.31 -0.14 -4.87
N LEU A 147 -4.51 0.94 -4.11
CA LEU A 147 -3.66 1.31 -2.99
C LEU A 147 -4.29 0.84 -1.68
N THR A 148 -3.55 0.08 -0.89
CA THR A 148 -3.92 -0.28 0.49
C THR A 148 -2.90 0.31 1.45
N VAL A 149 -3.37 1.09 2.42
CA VAL A 149 -2.50 1.66 3.46
C VAL A 149 -2.75 0.94 4.78
N THR A 150 -1.69 0.37 5.36
CA THR A 150 -1.73 -0.29 6.66
C THR A 150 -0.97 0.49 7.72
N ASP A 151 -1.40 0.28 8.96
CA ASP A 151 -0.68 0.73 10.14
C ASP A 151 0.22 -0.41 10.69
N LEU A 152 1.21 -0.05 11.51
CA LEU A 152 1.95 -0.99 12.35
C LEU A 152 1.19 -1.16 13.66
N GLN A 153 1.02 -2.42 14.10
CA GLN A 153 0.34 -2.72 15.35
C GLN A 153 1.16 -3.67 16.21
N VAL A 154 1.41 -3.29 17.46
CA VAL A 154 2.00 -4.19 18.46
C VAL A 154 0.91 -5.08 19.04
N GLU A 155 1.15 -6.38 19.00
CA GLU A 155 0.39 -7.40 19.71
C GLU A 155 1.21 -7.87 20.91
N SER A 156 0.64 -7.70 22.11
CA SER A 156 1.27 -8.11 23.36
C SER A 156 0.20 -8.58 24.36
N PRO A 157 0.54 -9.48 25.29
CA PRO A 157 -0.29 -9.72 26.47
C PRO A 157 -0.45 -8.43 27.28
N GLU A 158 -1.62 -8.20 27.87
CA GLU A 158 -1.88 -7.02 28.71
C GLU A 158 -1.15 -7.10 30.05
N ARG A 159 -1.13 -8.31 30.64
CA ARG A 159 -0.55 -8.63 31.95
C ARG A 159 0.32 -9.87 31.85
N VAL A 160 1.48 -9.81 32.47
CA VAL A 160 2.48 -10.88 32.50
C VAL A 160 3.04 -11.01 33.91
N THR A 161 3.41 -12.21 34.34
CA THR A 161 3.97 -12.45 35.67
C THR A 161 5.50 -12.41 35.60
N GLU A 162 6.13 -11.96 36.68
CA GLU A 162 7.58 -12.01 36.83
C GLU A 162 8.11 -13.45 36.65
N GLY A 163 9.15 -13.60 35.83
CA GLY A 163 9.69 -14.90 35.44
C GLY A 163 9.09 -15.50 34.15
N ASP A 164 7.98 -14.95 33.65
CA ASP A 164 7.39 -15.40 32.39
C ASP A 164 8.31 -15.16 31.21
N SER A 165 8.10 -15.92 30.13
CA SER A 165 8.70 -15.66 28.83
C SER A 165 7.63 -15.24 27.85
N VAL A 166 7.68 -13.99 27.37
CA VAL A 166 6.63 -13.41 26.54
C VAL A 166 7.17 -12.90 25.22
N ARG A 167 6.31 -12.98 24.20
CA ARG A 167 6.62 -12.59 22.83
C ARG A 167 5.70 -11.46 22.41
N LEU A 168 6.28 -10.32 22.07
CA LEU A 168 5.56 -9.21 21.45
C LEU A 168 5.77 -9.30 19.94
N THR A 169 4.73 -9.02 19.15
CA THR A 169 4.80 -9.09 17.69
C THR A 169 4.36 -7.78 17.08
N CYS A 170 5.14 -7.25 16.13
CA CYS A 170 4.79 -6.12 15.31
C CYS A 170 4.10 -6.63 14.03
N LYS A 171 2.80 -6.36 13.90
CA LYS A 171 1.98 -6.79 12.77
C LYS A 171 1.77 -5.63 11.79
N SER A 172 1.67 -6.02 10.52
CA SER A 172 1.31 -5.18 9.38
C SER A 172 0.48 -6.04 8.43
N SER A 173 -0.54 -5.49 7.78
CA SER A 173 -1.29 -6.25 6.76
C SER A 173 -0.57 -6.28 5.41
N CYS A 174 0.45 -5.44 5.22
CA CYS A 174 1.33 -5.50 4.06
C CYS A 174 2.38 -6.59 4.25
N ALA A 175 2.64 -7.36 3.19
CA ALA A 175 3.78 -8.26 3.12
C ALA A 175 5.07 -7.45 3.10
N LEU A 176 5.67 -7.28 4.26
CA LEU A 176 6.99 -6.67 4.38
C LEU A 176 8.02 -7.69 3.92
N THR A 177 8.99 -7.27 3.11
CA THR A 177 10.08 -8.15 2.65
C THR A 177 10.79 -8.82 3.82
N ASP A 178 11.22 -10.08 3.66
CA ASP A 178 11.95 -10.85 4.68
C ASP A 178 13.25 -10.19 5.20
N ARG A 179 13.70 -9.12 4.54
CA ARG A 179 14.87 -8.31 4.90
C ARG A 179 14.53 -7.07 5.74
N ALA A 180 13.25 -6.82 6.02
CA ALA A 180 12.80 -5.68 6.79
C ALA A 180 13.31 -5.80 8.24
N THR A 181 14.06 -4.79 8.71
CA THR A 181 14.57 -4.76 10.08
C THR A 181 13.65 -3.91 10.94
N PHE A 182 13.19 -4.47 12.05
CA PHE A 182 12.34 -3.79 13.01
C PHE A 182 13.16 -3.19 14.15
N ILE A 183 12.73 -2.03 14.62
CA ILE A 183 13.24 -1.38 15.83
C ILE A 183 12.13 -1.38 16.86
N TRP A 184 12.42 -1.91 18.04
CA TRP A 184 11.50 -1.88 19.17
C TRP A 184 11.84 -0.73 20.11
N TYR A 185 10.81 -0.11 20.65
CA TYR A 185 10.92 0.96 21.63
C TYR A 185 10.19 0.58 22.91
N ARG A 186 10.80 0.87 24.06
CA ARG A 186 10.17 0.83 25.37
C ARG A 186 10.23 2.22 25.99
N ASN A 187 9.08 2.79 26.33
CA ASN A 187 8.98 4.16 26.86
C ASN A 187 9.72 5.18 25.97
N SER A 188 9.53 5.03 24.64
CA SER A 188 10.16 5.85 23.60
C SER A 188 11.69 5.74 23.48
N GLN A 189 12.32 4.79 24.17
CA GLN A 189 13.75 4.49 24.04
C GLN A 189 13.97 3.22 23.20
N PRO A 190 14.91 3.23 22.23
CA PRO A 190 15.16 2.07 21.38
C PRO A 190 15.78 0.92 22.18
N LEU A 191 15.34 -0.30 21.89
CA LEU A 191 15.86 -1.53 22.48
C LEU A 191 16.88 -2.18 21.53
N THR A 192 18.17 -1.98 21.81
CA THR A 192 19.26 -2.43 20.94
C THR A 192 19.64 -3.90 21.12
N GLU A 193 19.31 -4.52 22.26
CA GLU A 193 19.84 -5.83 22.66
C GLU A 193 18.88 -7.01 22.47
N ARG A 194 17.59 -6.79 22.16
CA ARG A 194 16.55 -7.85 22.21
C ARG A 194 15.74 -8.04 20.91
N SER A 195 16.07 -7.31 19.85
CA SER A 195 15.39 -7.46 18.57
C SER A 195 16.10 -8.54 17.75
N ASP A 196 15.55 -9.76 17.73
CA ASP A 196 15.79 -10.62 16.57
C ASP A 196 15.34 -9.84 15.34
N ARG A 197 16.08 -9.87 14.23
CA ARG A 197 15.80 -9.06 13.01
C ARG A 197 14.38 -9.24 12.42
N ASN A 198 13.59 -10.13 13.01
CA ASN A 198 12.21 -10.42 12.73
C ASN A 198 11.27 -9.35 13.34
N ASN A 199 9.99 -9.48 13.04
CA ASN A 199 8.94 -8.62 13.59
C ASN A 199 8.57 -8.94 15.06
N GLN A 200 9.48 -9.53 15.84
CA GLN A 200 9.19 -10.06 17.18
C GLN A 200 10.22 -9.60 18.20
N LEU A 201 9.75 -9.35 19.43
CA LEU A 201 10.57 -9.06 20.60
C LEU A 201 10.32 -10.14 21.64
N LEU A 202 11.37 -10.85 22.02
CA LEU A 202 11.32 -11.88 23.06
C LEU A 202 11.83 -11.31 24.38
N LEU A 203 10.98 -11.34 25.41
CA LEU A 203 11.34 -11.01 26.78
C LEU A 203 11.42 -12.33 27.56
N GLN A 204 12.64 -12.77 27.89
CA GLN A 204 12.87 -13.97 28.70
C GLN A 204 13.03 -13.58 30.16
N SER A 205 12.37 -14.32 31.06
CA SER A 205 12.39 -14.07 32.50
C SER A 205 12.05 -12.62 32.83
N VAL A 206 10.81 -12.23 32.48
CA VAL A 206 10.29 -10.87 32.62
C VAL A 206 10.49 -10.36 34.04
N ARG A 207 10.96 -9.12 34.18
CA ARG A 207 11.15 -8.44 35.47
C ARG A 207 10.28 -7.20 35.58
N ARG A 208 10.19 -6.62 36.78
CA ARG A 208 9.45 -5.35 36.98
C ARG A 208 9.94 -4.23 36.07
N GLU A 209 11.24 -4.16 35.78
CA GLU A 209 11.82 -3.17 34.87
C GLU A 209 11.41 -3.33 33.40
N ASP A 210 10.83 -4.47 33.02
CA ASP A 210 10.27 -4.69 31.69
C ASP A 210 8.85 -4.14 31.53
N ALA A 211 8.20 -3.65 32.60
CA ALA A 211 6.93 -2.96 32.47
C ALA A 211 7.09 -1.63 31.71
N GLY A 212 6.15 -1.31 30.82
CA GLY A 212 6.20 -0.06 30.06
C GLY A 212 5.36 -0.05 28.79
N ARG A 213 5.51 1.04 28.02
CA ARG A 213 4.85 1.22 26.73
C ARG A 213 5.75 0.76 25.60
N TYR A 214 5.30 -0.24 24.86
CA TYR A 214 6.02 -0.85 23.74
C TYR A 214 5.47 -0.38 22.41
N SER A 215 6.38 0.00 21.50
CA SER A 215 6.06 0.36 20.11
C SER A 215 7.13 -0.21 19.17
N CYS A 216 6.81 -0.32 17.89
CA CYS A 216 7.72 -0.81 16.85
C CYS A 216 7.78 0.15 15.67
N ALA A 217 8.91 0.15 14.96
CA ALA A 217 9.09 0.84 13.69
C ALA A 217 9.92 -0.03 12.74
N LEU A 218 9.94 0.32 11.47
CA LEU A 218 10.92 -0.21 10.52
C LEU A 218 12.14 0.71 10.48
N GLN A 219 13.34 0.14 10.43
CA GLN A 219 14.59 0.91 10.46
C GLN A 219 14.70 1.97 9.36
N GLU A 220 14.20 1.68 8.17
CA GLU A 220 14.23 2.58 7.01
C GLU A 220 12.98 3.49 6.91
N HIS A 221 12.11 3.50 7.92
CA HIS A 221 10.90 4.31 7.94
C HIS A 221 10.86 5.20 9.18
N THR A 222 10.30 6.40 9.02
CA THR A 222 10.13 7.36 10.12
C THR A 222 8.91 7.04 11.01
N TYR A 223 8.01 6.17 10.52
CA TYR A 223 6.77 5.86 11.20
C TYR A 223 6.96 4.89 12.38
N ILE A 224 6.44 5.28 13.55
CA ILE A 224 6.43 4.46 14.77
C ILE A 224 4.98 4.07 15.09
N SER A 225 4.76 2.79 15.37
CA SER A 225 3.45 2.27 15.75
C SER A 225 2.90 2.96 17.00
N PRO A 226 1.57 2.97 17.18
CA PRO A 226 0.97 3.26 18.48
C PRO A 226 1.56 2.35 19.56
N ALA A 227 1.75 2.90 20.76
CA ALA A 227 2.37 2.17 21.86
C ALA A 227 1.33 1.43 22.73
N VAL A 228 1.64 0.17 23.06
CA VAL A 228 0.81 -0.72 23.90
C VAL A 228 1.44 -0.86 25.28
N GLN A 229 0.62 -0.84 26.34
CA GLN A 229 1.10 -1.00 27.72
C GLN A 229 1.27 -2.48 28.07
N LEU A 230 2.46 -2.85 28.53
CA LEU A 230 2.75 -4.13 29.16
C LEU A 230 2.84 -3.94 30.68
N SER A 231 2.01 -4.67 31.42
CA SER A 231 2.01 -4.64 32.89
C SER A 231 2.62 -5.91 33.45
N VAL A 232 3.58 -5.77 34.37
CA VAL A 232 4.24 -6.91 35.04
C VAL A 232 3.71 -7.04 36.47
N THR A 233 3.15 -8.20 36.80
CA THR A 233 2.68 -8.55 38.14
C THR A 233 3.67 -9.47 38.84
N CYS A 234 3.86 -9.28 40.15
CA CYS A 234 4.67 -10.20 40.96
C CYS A 234 3.76 -11.16 41.71
N GLU A 235 4.05 -12.45 41.61
CA GLU A 235 3.40 -13.48 42.45
C GLU A 235 4.13 -13.71 43.79
N TYR A 236 5.00 -12.79 44.21
CA TYR A 236 5.65 -12.84 45.53
C TYR A 236 4.75 -12.33 46.68
N GLY A 237 3.47 -12.73 46.70
CA GLY A 237 2.49 -12.28 47.69
C GLY A 237 1.64 -13.38 48.32
N PHE A 238 1.44 -14.52 47.65
CA PHE A 238 0.61 -15.59 48.23
C PHE A 238 1.43 -16.62 49.00
N SER A 239 2.61 -17.02 48.53
CA SER A 239 3.42 -18.02 49.23
C SER A 239 3.97 -17.50 50.56
N HIS A 240 4.56 -16.30 50.61
CA HIS A 240 5.17 -15.79 51.84
C HIS A 240 4.15 -15.47 52.94
N PHE A 241 2.94 -15.00 52.59
CA PHE A 241 1.87 -14.74 53.55
C PHE A 241 1.26 -16.05 54.10
N PHE A 242 1.08 -17.06 53.25
CA PHE A 242 0.67 -18.39 53.70
C PHE A 242 1.74 -19.05 54.56
N PHE A 243 3.01 -18.99 54.16
CA PHE A 243 4.13 -19.49 54.97
C PHE A 243 4.22 -18.78 56.32
N LEU A 244 4.13 -17.45 56.38
CA LEU A 244 4.10 -16.69 57.64
C LEU A 244 2.89 -17.06 58.50
N SER A 245 1.69 -17.19 57.93
CA SER A 245 0.49 -17.58 58.68
C SER A 245 0.57 -19.02 59.22
N PHE A 246 1.17 -19.94 58.44
CA PHE A 246 1.33 -21.35 58.82
C PHE A 246 2.42 -21.50 59.88
N PHE A 247 3.49 -20.73 59.80
CA PHE A 247 4.50 -20.66 60.86
C PHE A 247 3.93 -20.04 62.14
N LEU A 248 3.19 -18.94 62.07
CA LEU A 248 2.55 -18.32 63.24
C LEU A 248 1.55 -19.25 63.92
N SER A 249 0.72 -19.97 63.15
CA SER A 249 -0.25 -20.92 63.71
C SER A 249 0.43 -22.15 64.34
N PHE A 250 1.52 -22.64 63.75
CA PHE A 250 2.32 -23.74 64.31
C PHE A 250 3.06 -23.33 65.60
N PHE A 251 3.60 -22.10 65.66
CA PHE A 251 4.22 -21.58 66.88
C PHE A 251 3.19 -21.38 68.00
N LEU A 252 2.00 -20.86 67.70
CA LEU A 252 0.92 -20.68 68.68
C LEU A 252 0.43 -22.02 69.25
N SER A 253 0.25 -23.05 68.42
CA SER A 253 -0.16 -24.38 68.88
C SER A 253 0.92 -25.09 69.69
N PHE A 254 2.20 -24.92 69.33
CA PHE A 254 3.32 -25.44 70.11
C PHE A 254 3.42 -24.78 71.49
N PHE A 255 3.25 -23.45 71.58
CA PHE A 255 3.27 -22.74 72.86
C PHE A 255 2.10 -23.11 73.78
N LEU A 256 0.92 -23.37 73.22
CA LEU A 256 -0.25 -23.79 73.99
C LEU A 256 -0.11 -25.23 74.52
N SER A 257 0.53 -26.14 73.78
CA SER A 257 0.76 -27.51 74.22
C SER A 257 1.85 -27.68 75.29
N PHE A 258 2.72 -26.68 75.50
CA PHE A 258 3.77 -26.71 76.53
C PHE A 258 3.42 -25.94 77.81
N ASN A 259 2.29 -25.23 77.85
CA ASN A 259 1.83 -24.46 79.01
C ASN A 259 0.57 -25.07 79.68
N LEU A 260 0.31 -26.37 79.47
CA LEU A 260 -0.74 -27.17 80.11
C LEU A 260 -0.13 -28.34 80.88
#